data_AF-A0A0J7KF86-F1
#
_entry.id   AF-A0A0J7KF86-F1
#
_cell.length_a   1.000
_cell.length_b   1.000
_cell.length_c   1.000
_cell.angle_alpha   90.00
_cell.angle_beta   90.00
_cell.angle_gamma   90.00
#
_symmetry.space_group_name_H-M   'P 1'
#
loop_
_entity.id
_entity.type
_entity.pdbx_description
1 polymer ?
#
loop_
_entity_poly.entity_id
_entity_poly.type
_entity_poly.pdbx_seq_one_letter_code
_entity_poly.pdbx_strand_id
1 'polypeptide(L)'
;MALSRLLPNLGEPDRRVRHLYAGTVHAMALYGAPVWVNRMEATRKIRDLMNQVQRKVANRIFRGYRTVSWAAVGILAGIPPMEMFA
;
A
#
# COMPACT_ATOMS: atom_id res chain seq x y z
N MET A 1 10.97 -8.77 0.23
CA MET A 1 9.76 -8.45 1.03
C MET A 1 8.95 -9.72 1.20
N ALA A 2 8.56 -10.09 2.43
CA ALA A 2 7.76 -11.30 2.67
C ALA A 2 6.46 -11.36 1.83
N LEU A 3 5.82 -10.20 1.62
CA LEU A 3 4.63 -10.04 0.77
C LEU A 3 4.80 -10.54 -0.68
N SER A 4 6.00 -10.45 -1.27
CA SER A 4 6.21 -10.92 -2.65
C SER A 4 6.29 -12.44 -2.76
N ARG A 5 6.57 -13.13 -1.64
CA ARG A 5 6.51 -14.60 -1.56
C ARG A 5 5.09 -15.08 -1.30
N LEU A 6 4.33 -14.35 -0.48
CA LEU A 6 2.93 -14.66 -0.16
C LEU A 6 1.96 -14.35 -1.31
N LEU A 7 2.21 -13.27 -2.05
CA LEU A 7 1.35 -12.77 -3.12
C LEU A 7 2.15 -12.65 -4.44
N PRO A 8 2.52 -13.77 -5.09
CA PRO A 8 3.18 -13.75 -6.38
C PRO A 8 2.27 -13.09 -7.44
N ASN A 9 2.88 -12.46 -8.46
CA ASN A 9 2.09 -11.82 -9.53
C ASN A 9 1.44 -12.84 -10.47
N LEU A 10 2.07 -14.02 -10.65
CA LEU A 10 1.61 -15.14 -11.47
C LEU A 10 1.31 -16.35 -10.57
N GLY A 11 0.35 -17.21 -10.95
CA GLY A 11 0.01 -18.42 -10.19
C GLY A 11 -1.05 -18.25 -9.08
N GLU A 12 -1.93 -17.25 -9.23
CA GLU A 12 -3.20 -17.02 -8.51
C GLU A 12 -3.34 -17.41 -7.03
N PRO A 13 -3.03 -16.47 -6.13
CA PRO A 13 -3.84 -16.24 -4.93
C PRO A 13 -5.09 -15.41 -5.28
N ASP A 14 -6.24 -15.82 -4.74
CA ASP A 14 -7.55 -15.19 -4.93
C ASP A 14 -7.54 -13.68 -4.55
N ARG A 15 -8.36 -12.88 -5.22
CA ARG A 15 -8.50 -11.44 -4.99
C ARG A 15 -8.84 -11.14 -3.53
N ARG A 16 -9.66 -11.98 -2.90
CA ARG A 16 -10.04 -11.86 -1.48
C ARG A 16 -8.84 -11.95 -0.54
N VAL A 17 -7.94 -12.90 -0.78
CA VAL A 17 -6.71 -13.08 0.02
C VAL A 17 -5.81 -11.86 -0.09
N ARG A 18 -5.67 -11.29 -1.29
CA ARG A 18 -4.89 -10.07 -1.50
C ARG A 18 -5.45 -8.87 -0.75
N HIS A 19 -6.77 -8.68 -0.79
CA HIS A 19 -7.43 -7.60 -0.04
C HIS A 19 -7.34 -7.81 1.48
N LEU A 20 -7.41 -9.06 1.97
CA LEU A 20 -7.21 -9.37 3.38
C LEU A 20 -5.81 -8.94 3.85
N TYR A 21 -4.76 -9.40 3.17
CA TYR A 21 -3.38 -9.02 3.52
C TYR A 21 -3.13 -7.52 3.38
N ALA A 22 -3.74 -6.88 2.38
CA ALA A 22 -3.68 -5.44 2.24
C ALA A 22 -4.31 -4.75 3.44
N GLY A 23 -5.50 -5.16 3.86
CA GLY A 23 -6.17 -4.64 5.04
C GLY A 23 -5.32 -4.82 6.30
N THR A 24 -4.70 -5.98 6.49
CA THR A 24 -3.76 -6.22 7.60
C THR A 24 -2.59 -5.25 7.59
N VAL A 25 -1.96 -5.03 6.43
CA VAL A 25 -0.83 -4.09 6.31
C VAL A 25 -1.27 -2.64 6.59
N HIS A 26 -2.46 -2.24 6.12
CA HIS A 26 -3.00 -0.91 6.42
C HIS A 26 -3.31 -0.76 7.91
N ALA A 27 -3.93 -1.75 8.54
CA ALA A 27 -4.19 -1.73 9.99
C ALA A 27 -2.87 -1.64 10.79
N MET A 28 -1.84 -2.39 10.41
CA MET A 28 -0.51 -2.31 11.04
C MET A 28 0.14 -0.94 10.84
N ALA A 29 0.01 -0.33 9.66
CA ALA A 29 0.53 1.00 9.40
C ALA A 29 -0.21 2.08 10.22
N LEU A 30 -1.53 1.97 10.29
CA LEU A 30 -2.41 2.90 11.01
C LEU A 30 -2.28 2.79 12.53
N TYR A 31 -1.92 1.61 13.05
CA TYR A 31 -1.60 1.46 14.47
C TYR A 31 -0.51 2.45 14.94
N GLY A 32 0.48 2.73 14.08
CA GLY A 32 1.52 3.72 14.35
C GLY A 32 1.16 5.17 13.98
N ALA A 33 -0.03 5.42 13.40
CA ALA A 33 -0.38 6.71 12.80
C ALA A 33 -0.15 7.92 13.73
N PRO A 34 -0.57 7.91 15.00
CA PRO A 34 -0.35 9.06 15.90
C PRO A 34 1.12 9.46 16.05
N VAL A 35 2.06 8.53 15.84
CA VAL A 35 3.50 8.76 15.96
C VAL A 35 4.09 9.41 14.71
N TRP A 36 3.61 9.01 13.51
CA TRP A 36 4.19 9.45 12.24
C TRP A 36 3.37 10.50 11.47
N VAL A 37 2.06 10.65 11.74
CA VAL A 37 1.18 11.60 11.02
C VAL A 37 1.70 13.04 11.10
N ASN A 38 2.00 13.54 12.30
CA ASN A 38 2.54 14.89 12.50
C ASN A 38 3.85 15.12 11.71
N ARG A 39 4.69 14.09 11.59
CA ARG A 39 5.95 14.19 10.82
C ARG A 39 5.71 14.10 9.31
N MET A 40 4.71 13.35 8.89
CA MET A 40 4.31 13.24 7.49
C MET A 40 3.75 14.57 6.97
N GLU A 41 2.96 15.27 7.78
CA GLU A 41 2.46 16.61 7.46
C GLU A 41 3.60 17.64 7.41
N ALA A 42 4.53 17.57 8.36
CA ALA A 42 5.66 18.51 8.43
C ALA A 42 6.71 18.30 7.33
N THR A 43 6.84 17.09 6.75
CA THR A 43 7.96 16.75 5.86
C THR A 43 7.51 16.00 4.60
N ARG A 44 7.66 16.65 3.44
CA ARG A 44 7.39 16.05 2.11
C ARG A 44 8.13 14.72 1.88
N LYS A 45 9.37 14.60 2.34
CA LYS A 45 10.17 13.36 2.22
C LYS A 45 9.51 12.17 2.92
N ILE A 46 8.86 12.39 4.06
CA ILE A 46 8.18 11.33 4.82
C ILE A 46 6.87 10.94 4.12
N ARG A 47 6.14 11.93 3.60
CA ARG A 47 4.97 11.71 2.73
C ARG A 47 5.32 10.88 1.49
N ASP A 48 6.41 11.22 0.80
CA ASP A 48 6.87 10.48 -0.38
C ASP A 48 7.30 9.05 -0.04
N LEU A 49 7.98 8.85 1.10
CA LEU A 49 8.33 7.52 1.58
C LEU A 49 7.08 6.67 1.86
N MET A 50 6.06 7.27 2.48
CA MET A 50 4.80 6.60 2.76
C MET A 50 4.07 6.21 1.47
N ASN A 51 3.99 7.13 0.51
CA ASN A 51 3.43 6.88 -0.81
C ASN A 51 4.18 5.75 -1.54
N GLN A 52 5.50 5.65 -1.39
CA GLN A 52 6.27 4.53 -1.94
C GLN A 52 5.94 3.18 -1.28
N VAL A 53 5.72 3.16 0.03
CA VAL A 53 5.31 1.95 0.76
C VAL A 53 3.93 1.52 0.31
N GLN A 54 2.98 2.46 0.28
CA GLN A 54 1.60 2.19 -0.15
C GLN A 54 1.56 1.72 -1.61
N ARG A 55 2.38 2.30 -2.50
CA ARG A 55 2.54 1.86 -3.89
C ARG A 55 3.03 0.42 -4.01
N LYS A 56 3.95 -0.02 -3.15
CA LYS A 56 4.42 -1.41 -3.16
C LYS A 56 3.30 -2.37 -2.76
N VAL A 57 2.48 -1.99 -1.78
CA VAL A 57 1.33 -2.79 -1.33
C VAL A 57 0.23 -2.84 -2.40
N ALA A 58 -0.15 -1.68 -2.93
CA ALA A 58 -1.20 -1.59 -3.93
C ALA A 58 -0.83 -2.31 -5.25
N ASN A 59 0.45 -2.29 -5.65
CA ASN A 59 0.94 -3.11 -6.77
C ASN A 59 0.76 -4.60 -6.52
N ARG A 60 0.88 -5.09 -5.28
CA ARG A 60 0.68 -6.51 -4.96
C ARG A 60 -0.77 -6.93 -5.00
N ILE A 61 -1.69 -6.03 -4.73
CA ILE A 61 -3.13 -6.29 -4.82
C ILE A 61 -3.55 -6.35 -6.27
N PHE A 62 -3.16 -5.33 -7.04
CA PHE A 62 -3.50 -5.24 -8.45
C PHE A 62 -2.70 -6.23 -9.34
N ARG A 63 -1.60 -6.82 -8.85
CA ARG A 63 -0.59 -7.54 -9.66
C ARG A 63 0.18 -6.61 -10.62
N GLY A 64 0.27 -5.32 -10.26
CA GLY A 64 0.99 -4.30 -11.02
C GLY A 64 2.50 -4.50 -11.02
N TYR A 65 3.12 -4.18 -12.15
CA TYR A 65 4.57 -4.10 -12.31
C TYR A 65 5.08 -2.70 -11.95
N ARG A 66 6.41 -2.54 -11.82
CA ARG A 66 7.05 -1.29 -11.37
C ARG A 66 6.74 -0.08 -12.27
N THR A 67 6.31 -0.31 -13.52
CA THR A 67 5.98 0.72 -14.51
C THR A 67 4.62 1.38 -14.29
N VAL A 68 3.70 0.75 -13.53
CA VAL A 68 2.35 1.31 -13.34
C VAL A 68 2.42 2.57 -12.47
N SER A 69 1.74 3.63 -12.91
CA SER A 69 1.70 4.92 -12.20
C SER A 69 1.01 4.77 -10.84
N TRP A 70 1.39 5.60 -9.87
CA TRP A 70 0.82 5.54 -8.52
C TRP A 70 -0.71 5.70 -8.54
N ALA A 71 -1.21 6.70 -9.27
CA ALA A 71 -2.63 6.99 -9.39
C ALA A 71 -3.41 5.80 -9.96
N ALA A 72 -2.90 5.18 -11.04
CA ALA A 72 -3.56 4.02 -11.64
C ALA A 72 -3.59 2.81 -10.70
N VAL A 73 -2.49 2.53 -10.00
CA VAL A 73 -2.42 1.42 -9.04
C VAL A 73 -3.38 1.63 -7.88
N GLY A 74 -3.49 2.85 -7.34
CA GLY A 74 -4.41 3.16 -6.25
C GLY A 74 -5.87 2.91 -6.62
N ILE A 75 -6.29 3.41 -7.80
CA ILE A 75 -7.65 3.21 -8.33
C ILE A 75 -7.93 1.72 -8.53
N LEU A 76 -7.00 1.00 -9.18
CA LEU A 76 -7.20 -0.42 -9.51
C LEU A 76 -7.12 -1.34 -8.29
N ALA A 77 -6.35 -0.97 -7.27
CA ALA A 77 -6.31 -1.68 -6.00
C ALA A 77 -7.53 -1.38 -5.12
N GLY A 78 -8.30 -0.33 -5.42
CA GLY A 78 -9.43 0.11 -4.59
C GLY A 78 -9.01 0.55 -3.19
N ILE A 79 -7.80 1.08 -3.04
CA ILE A 79 -7.29 1.56 -1.75
C ILE A 79 -7.18 3.08 -1.79
N PRO A 80 -7.83 3.79 -0.84
CA PRO A 80 -7.64 5.22 -0.67
C PRO A 80 -6.18 5.57 -0.33
N PRO A 81 -5.63 6.69 -0.82
CA PRO A 81 -4.37 7.24 -0.33
C PRO A 81 -4.31 7.29 1.20
N MET A 82 -3.15 7.00 1.78
CA MET A 82 -3.00 6.96 3.25
C MET A 82 -3.30 8.30 3.91
N GLU A 83 -3.13 9.40 3.17
CA GLU A 83 -3.52 10.75 3.55
C GLU A 83 -5.03 10.89 3.85
N MET A 84 -5.88 10.00 3.33
CA MET A 84 -7.32 10.01 3.60
C MET A 84 -7.69 9.24 4.88
N PHE A 85 -6.77 8.46 5.44
CA PHE A 85 -6.95 7.69 6.67
C PHE A 85 -6.26 8.35 7.88
N ALA A 86 -5.49 9.41 7.64
CA ALA A 86 -4.81 10.21 8.66
C ALA A 86 -5.79 11.20 9.30
#